data_AF-A0A961GKV1-F1
#
_entry.id   AF-A0A961GKV1-F1
#
_cell.length_a   1.000
_cell.length_b   1.000
_cell.length_c   1.000
_cell.angle_alpha   90.00
_cell.angle_beta   90.00
_cell.angle_gamma   90.00
#
_symmetry.space_group_name_H-M   'P 1'
#
loop_
_entity.id
_entity.type
_entity.pdbx_description
1 polymer ?
#
loop_
_entity_poly.entity_id
_entity_poly.type
_entity_poly.pdbx_seq_one_letter_code
_entity_poly.pdbx_strand_id
1 'polypeptide(L)'
;MPAAVLIVLVLAAMAIDLAHLQLGQRQLRSMAADAANDAAGAGVDVEALRAGQPVQLDPALAEAVARRTAAAQWPSSVTPGTVAVTVDPAAGTVTVAVSGTVAPI
;
A
#
# COMPACT_ATOMS: atom_id res chain seq x y z
N MET A 1 -36.46 -18.30 21.36
CA MET A 1 -35.14 -18.09 21.98
C MET A 1 -33.97 -18.74 21.23
N PRO A 2 -33.98 -20.02 20.78
CA PRO A 2 -32.82 -20.60 20.09
C PRO A 2 -32.50 -19.92 18.75
N ALA A 3 -33.51 -19.51 17.98
CA ALA A 3 -33.33 -18.81 16.71
C ALA A 3 -32.61 -17.46 16.85
N ALA A 4 -32.92 -16.69 17.90
CA ALA A 4 -32.29 -15.39 18.13
C ALA A 4 -30.79 -15.52 18.42
N VAL A 5 -30.40 -16.55 19.16
CA VAL A 5 -28.98 -16.85 19.44
C VAL A 5 -28.24 -17.20 18.14
N LEU A 6 -28.83 -18.03 17.28
CA LEU A 6 -28.25 -18.38 15.98
C LEU A 6 -28.06 -17.14 15.09
N ILE A 7 -29.04 -16.23 15.07
CA ILE A 7 -28.93 -14.98 14.30
C ILE A 7 -27.76 -14.13 14.80
N VAL A 8 -27.65 -13.94 16.12
CA VAL A 8 -26.55 -13.16 16.71
C VAL A 8 -25.19 -13.80 16.41
N LEU A 9 -25.09 -15.13 16.47
CA LEU A 9 -23.85 -15.84 16.15
C LEU A 9 -23.45 -15.66 14.68
N VAL A 10 -24.40 -15.74 13.74
CA VAL A 10 -24.13 -15.50 12.31
C VAL A 10 -23.71 -14.06 12.06
N LEU A 11 -24.40 -13.09 12.67
CA LEU A 11 -24.03 -11.68 12.55
C LEU A 11 -22.65 -11.40 13.15
N ALA A 12 -22.31 -12.04 14.26
CA ALA A 12 -20.99 -11.94 14.86
C ALA A 12 -19.91 -12.50 13.92
N ALA A 13 -20.12 -13.68 13.33
CA ALA A 13 -19.19 -14.26 12.36
C ALA A 13 -18.95 -13.32 11.15
N MET A 14 -20.03 -12.79 10.57
CA MET A 14 -19.95 -11.81 9.47
C MET A 14 -19.21 -10.54 9.88
N ALA A 15 -19.41 -10.06 11.11
CA ALA A 15 -18.72 -8.87 11.61
C ALA A 15 -17.21 -9.11 11.75
N ILE A 16 -16.79 -10.30 12.19
CA ILE A 16 -15.38 -10.65 12.31
C ILE A 16 -14.74 -10.75 10.91
N ASP A 17 -15.40 -11.39 9.94
CA ASP A 17 -14.92 -11.46 8.56
C ASP A 17 -14.72 -10.05 7.95
N LEU A 18 -15.70 -9.17 8.14
CA LEU A 18 -15.61 -7.80 7.64
C LEU A 18 -14.47 -7.02 8.32
N ALA A 19 -14.28 -7.23 9.63
CA ALA A 19 -13.19 -6.60 10.36
C ALA A 19 -11.81 -7.02 9.83
N HIS A 20 -11.62 -8.30 9.51
CA HIS A 20 -10.40 -8.80 8.90
C HIS A 20 -10.16 -8.24 7.49
N LEU A 21 -11.21 -8.18 6.66
CA LEU A 21 -11.11 -7.57 5.32
C LEU A 21 -10.72 -6.08 5.41
N GLN A 22 -11.34 -5.32 6.30
CA GLN A 22 -11.00 -3.90 6.50
C GLN A 22 -9.59 -3.70 7.05
N LEU A 23 -9.11 -4.61 7.91
CA LEU A 23 -7.73 -4.58 8.38
C LEU A 23 -6.75 -4.76 7.21
N GLY A 24 -6.98 -5.77 6.36
CA GLY A 24 -6.16 -5.99 5.16
C GLY A 24 -6.13 -4.77 4.23
N GLN A 25 -7.28 -4.13 4.00
CA GLN A 25 -7.35 -2.89 3.22
C GLN A 25 -6.52 -1.75 3.83
N ARG A 26 -6.59 -1.55 5.16
CA ARG A 26 -5.81 -0.52 5.85
C ARG A 26 -4.31 -0.79 5.74
N GLN A 27 -3.90 -2.04 5.91
CA GLN A 27 -2.49 -2.44 5.81
C GLN A 27 -1.96 -2.24 4.39
N LEU A 28 -2.70 -2.63 3.36
CA LEU A 28 -2.34 -2.37 1.96
C LEU A 28 -2.22 -0.88 1.65
N ARG A 29 -3.13 -0.06 2.17
CA ARG A 29 -3.05 1.41 2.01
C ARG A 29 -1.80 1.97 2.67
N SER A 30 -1.46 1.52 3.88
CA SER A 30 -0.22 1.93 4.57
C SER A 30 1.01 1.56 3.74
N MET A 31 1.09 0.30 3.31
CA MET A 31 2.19 -0.19 2.47
C MET A 31 2.36 0.62 1.18
N ALA A 32 1.27 0.96 0.49
CA ALA A 32 1.32 1.79 -0.71
C ALA A 32 1.80 3.21 -0.43
N ALA A 33 1.36 3.80 0.69
CA ALA A 33 1.79 5.13 1.11
C ALA A 33 3.29 5.14 1.48
N ASP A 34 3.75 4.15 2.24
CA ASP A 34 5.15 4.00 2.63
C ASP A 34 6.04 3.79 1.40
N ALA A 35 5.63 2.92 0.47
CA ALA A 35 6.34 2.70 -0.79
C ALA A 35 6.40 3.96 -1.68
N ALA A 36 5.31 4.72 -1.78
CA ALA A 36 5.29 5.98 -2.53
C ALA A 36 6.20 7.03 -1.88
N ASN A 37 6.19 7.12 -0.55
CA ASN A 37 7.00 8.05 0.21
C ASN A 37 8.49 7.73 0.10
N ASP A 38 8.88 6.46 0.23
CA ASP A 38 10.27 6.02 0.06
C ASP A 38 10.76 6.27 -1.37
N ALA A 39 9.92 6.00 -2.37
CA ALA A 39 10.25 6.24 -3.77
C ALA A 39 10.42 7.72 -4.09
N ALA A 40 9.53 8.58 -3.57
CA ALA A 40 9.66 10.02 -3.70
C ALA A 40 10.94 10.52 -3.01
N GLY A 41 11.22 10.05 -1.79
CA GLY A 41 12.41 10.46 -1.03
C GLY A 41 13.72 10.01 -1.69
N ALA A 42 13.76 8.79 -2.20
CA ALA A 42 14.96 8.25 -2.85
C ALA A 42 15.17 8.83 -4.26
N GLY A 43 14.09 9.12 -4.99
CA GLY A 43 14.13 9.66 -6.35
C GLY A 43 14.52 11.14 -6.43
N VAL A 44 14.48 11.88 -5.31
CA VAL A 44 14.86 13.30 -5.27
C VAL A 44 16.38 13.45 -5.25
N ASP A 45 16.90 14.24 -6.20
CA ASP A 45 18.29 14.70 -6.15
C ASP A 45 18.48 15.73 -5.02
N VAL A 46 18.99 15.25 -3.89
CA VAL A 46 19.23 16.05 -2.69
C VAL A 46 20.32 17.11 -2.90
N GLU A 47 21.28 16.86 -3.79
CA GLU A 47 22.36 17.80 -4.08
C GLU A 47 21.85 18.98 -4.91
N ALA A 48 21.05 18.70 -5.94
CA ALA A 48 20.33 19.72 -6.71
C ALA A 48 19.40 20.54 -5.81
N LEU A 49 18.65 19.88 -4.93
CA LEU A 49 17.76 20.55 -3.97
C LEU A 49 18.54 21.49 -3.04
N ARG A 50 19.67 21.05 -2.47
CA ARG A 50 20.51 21.90 -1.60
C ARG A 50 21.16 23.05 -2.35
N ALA A 51 21.47 22.86 -3.63
CA ALA A 51 22.03 23.89 -4.52
C ALA A 51 20.97 24.89 -5.04
N GLY A 52 19.69 24.74 -4.64
CA GLY A 52 18.59 25.58 -5.11
C GLY A 52 18.23 25.37 -6.59
N GLN A 53 18.64 24.23 -7.16
CA GLN A 53 18.30 23.84 -8.53
C GLN A 53 16.89 23.24 -8.58
N PRO A 54 16.25 23.19 -9.77
CA PRO A 54 14.98 22.50 -9.94
C PRO A 54 15.11 21.03 -9.52
N VAL A 55 14.22 20.58 -8.63
CA VAL A 55 14.19 19.18 -8.20
C VAL A 55 13.78 18.32 -9.39
N GLN A 56 14.63 17.39 -9.78
CA GLN A 56 14.30 16.35 -10.73
C GLN A 56 14.15 15.02 -10.01
N LEU A 57 13.12 14.27 -10.41
CA LEU A 57 12.86 12.94 -9.90
C LEU A 57 13.49 11.92 -10.86
N ASP A 58 14.38 11.06 -10.39
CA ASP A 58 14.87 9.92 -11.17
C ASP A 58 13.77 8.84 -11.24
N PRO A 59 13.16 8.61 -12.41
CA PRO A 59 12.05 7.69 -12.53
C PRO A 59 12.47 6.23 -12.35
N ALA A 60 13.67 5.85 -12.77
CA ALA A 60 14.15 4.47 -12.68
C ALA A 60 14.46 4.12 -11.22
N LEU A 61 15.09 5.04 -10.49
CA LEU A 61 15.37 4.85 -9.07
C LEU A 61 14.10 4.87 -8.24
N ALA A 62 13.19 5.82 -8.47
CA ALA A 62 11.90 5.88 -7.79
C ALA A 62 11.08 4.60 -7.99
N GLU A 63 11.02 4.08 -9.22
CA GLU A 63 10.31 2.83 -9.51
C GLU A 63 10.96 1.63 -8.80
N ALA A 64 12.29 1.51 -8.85
CA ALA A 64 13.01 0.42 -8.20
C ALA A 64 12.81 0.41 -6.68
N VAL A 65 12.84 1.58 -6.05
CA VAL A 65 12.62 1.73 -4.60
C VAL A 65 11.17 1.42 -4.25
N ALA A 66 10.19 1.96 -4.97
CA ALA A 66 8.77 1.67 -4.75
C ALA A 66 8.49 0.15 -4.78
N ARG A 67 9.00 -0.55 -5.81
CA ARG A 67 8.81 -2.00 -5.95
C ARG A 67 9.49 -2.77 -4.82
N ARG A 68 10.71 -2.38 -4.43
CA ARG A 68 11.44 -3.03 -3.34
C ARG A 68 10.74 -2.84 -2.00
N THR A 69 10.33 -1.62 -1.68
CA THR A 69 9.62 -1.32 -0.43
C THR A 69 8.29 -2.08 -0.37
N ALA A 70 7.49 -2.04 -1.44
CA ALA A 70 6.23 -2.78 -1.50
C ALA A 70 6.43 -4.30 -1.36
N ALA A 71 7.47 -4.87 -1.98
CA ALA A 71 7.76 -6.30 -1.86
C ALA A 71 8.21 -6.72 -0.44
N ALA A 72 8.87 -5.83 0.30
CA ALA A 72 9.36 -6.10 1.65
C ALA A 72 8.29 -5.98 2.74
N GLN A 73 7.18 -5.31 2.46
CA GLN A 73 6.19 -4.89 3.46
C GLN A 73 4.84 -5.58 3.35
N TRP A 74 4.75 -6.69 2.61
CA TRP A 74 3.50 -7.43 2.46
C TRP A 74 2.94 -7.86 3.84
N PRO A 75 1.69 -7.49 4.16
CA PRO A 75 1.07 -7.89 5.41
C PRO A 75 0.84 -9.41 5.43
N SER A 76 1.14 -10.06 6.55
CA SER A 76 0.97 -11.52 6.69
C SER A 76 -0.48 -12.01 6.58
N SER A 77 -1.44 -11.11 6.81
CA SER A 77 -2.89 -11.35 6.70
C SER A 77 -3.43 -11.20 5.27
N VAL A 78 -2.59 -10.84 4.31
CA VAL A 78 -2.98 -10.60 2.92
C VAL A 78 -2.11 -11.43 1.99
N THR A 79 -2.74 -12.24 1.14
CA THR A 79 -2.03 -12.92 0.05
C THR A 79 -1.60 -11.87 -0.99
N PRO A 80 -0.31 -11.80 -1.35
CA PRO A 80 0.19 -10.82 -2.31
C PRO A 80 -0.51 -10.91 -3.66
N GLY A 81 -0.87 -9.74 -4.21
CA GLY A 81 -1.40 -9.59 -5.56
C GLY A 81 -0.46 -8.75 -6.42
N THR A 82 -0.99 -7.68 -7.03
CA THR A 82 -0.22 -6.83 -7.96
C THR A 82 0.34 -5.59 -7.27
N VAL A 83 1.48 -5.11 -7.77
CA VAL A 83 2.05 -3.80 -7.47
C VAL A 83 2.29 -3.06 -8.79
N ALA A 84 1.55 -1.97 -8.99
CA ALA A 84 1.73 -1.07 -10.12
C ALA A 84 2.33 0.24 -9.62
N VAL A 85 3.42 0.67 -10.26
CA VAL A 85 4.10 1.93 -9.94
C VAL A 85 4.08 2.78 -11.19
N THR A 86 3.64 4.03 -11.04
CA THR A 86 3.65 5.03 -12.10
C THR A 86 4.42 6.24 -11.58
N VAL A 87 5.44 6.65 -12.32
CA VAL A 87 6.25 7.82 -11.99
C VAL A 87 6.02 8.86 -13.08
N ASP A 88 5.58 10.06 -12.69
CA ASP A 88 5.49 11.22 -13.57
C ASP A 88 6.60 12.21 -13.20
N PRO A 89 7.72 12.22 -13.95
CA PRO A 89 8.84 13.11 -13.66
C PRO A 89 8.55 14.58 -14.00
N ALA A 90 7.57 14.87 -14.87
CA ALA A 90 7.20 16.24 -15.21
C ALA A 90 6.36 16.88 -14.10
N ALA A 91 5.47 16.10 -13.48
CA ALA A 91 4.70 16.52 -12.32
C ALA A 91 5.45 16.31 -10.99
N GLY A 92 6.55 15.54 -10.99
CA GLY A 92 7.28 15.16 -9.77
C GLY A 92 6.46 14.25 -8.85
N THR A 93 5.60 13.39 -9.41
CA THR A 93 4.70 12.54 -8.62
C THR A 93 5.01 11.05 -8.78
N VAL A 94 4.87 10.31 -7.69
CA VAL A 94 4.97 8.84 -7.67
C VAL A 94 3.63 8.29 -7.18
N THR A 95 3.01 7.44 -7.99
CA THR A 95 1.77 6.75 -7.65
C THR A 95 2.05 5.26 -7.50
N VAL A 96 1.69 4.70 -6.36
CA VAL A 96 1.81 3.25 -6.08
C VAL A 96 0.41 2.69 -5.84
N ALA A 97 0.04 1.70 -6.64
CA ALA A 97 -1.20 0.94 -6.50
C ALA A 97 -0.88 -0.51 -6.16
N VAL A 98 -1.51 -1.03 -5.10
CA VAL A 98 -1.31 -2.39 -4.61
C VAL A 98 -2.64 -3.12 -4.54
N SER A 99 -2.63 -4.41 -4.83
CA SER A 99 -3.79 -5.28 -4.68
C SER A 99 -3.39 -6.59 -4.00
N GLY A 100 -4.32 -7.20 -3.29
CA GLY A 100 -4.11 -8.48 -2.60
C GLY A 100 -5.44 -9.10 -2.20
N THR A 101 -5.40 -10.32 -1.71
CA THR A 101 -6.61 -11.06 -1.29
C THR A 101 -6.54 -11.45 0.19
N VAL A 102 -7.69 -11.41 0.85
CA VAL A 102 -7.85 -11.81 2.26
C VAL A 102 -8.74 -13.05 2.28
N ALA A 103 -8.28 -14.11 2.94
CA ALA A 103 -9.11 -15.29 3.15
C ALA A 103 -10.17 -15.01 4.22
N PRO A 104 -11.43 -15.46 4.03
CA PRO A 104 -12.43 -15.44 5.09
C PRO A 104 -12.00 -16.36 6.24
N ILE A 105 -12.56 -16.13 7.43
CA ILE A 105 -12.22 -16.87 8.65
C ILE A 105 -13.10 -18.10 8.79
#